data_AF-A0A523T7L0-F1
#
_entry.id   AF-A0A523T7L0-F1
#
_cell.length_a   1.000
_cell.length_b   1.000
_cell.length_c   1.000
_cell.angle_alpha   90.00
_cell.angle_beta   90.00
_cell.angle_gamma   90.00
#
_symmetry.space_group_name_H-M   'P 1'
#
loop_
_entity.id
_entity.type
_entity.pdbx_description
1 polymer ?
#
loop_
_entity_poly.entity_id
_entity_poly.type
_entity_poly.pdbx_seq_one_letter_code
_entity_poly.pdbx_strand_id
1 'polypeptide(L)' 'MEVRIDGVKNNEVAGITLEHDEGWEDEVSFTPEVAGEEQKVEFLLYKNGETEPYLEPLRLWLNVSG' A
#
# COMPACT_ATOMS: atom_id res chain seq x y z
N MET A 1 -2.76 6.64 0.39
CA MET A 1 -2.24 5.31 0.75
C MET A 1 -1.18 4.92 -0.28
N GLU A 2 -0.07 4.34 0.15
CA GLU A 2 1.01 3.90 -0.73
C GLU A 2 1.16 2.39 -0.66
N VAL A 3 1.46 1.75 -1.79
CA VAL A 3 1.86 0.35 -1.89
C VAL A 3 3.35 0.31 -2.19
N ARG A 4 4.11 -0.38 -1.34
CA ARG A 4 5.55 -0.61 -1.54
C ARG A 4 5.83 -2.08 -1.73
N ILE A 5 6.80 -2.40 -2.57
CA ILE A 5 7.39 -3.74 -2.71
C ILE A 5 8.87 -3.61 -2.33
N ASP A 6 9.30 -4.37 -1.32
CA ASP A 6 10.66 -4.32 -0.76
C ASP A 6 11.15 -2.90 -0.43
N GLY A 7 10.22 -2.07 0.06
CA GLY A 7 10.48 -0.68 0.43
C GLY A 7 10.48 0.32 -0.74
N VAL A 8 10.34 -0.15 -1.98
CA VAL A 8 10.22 0.70 -3.19
C VAL A 8 8.75 0.96 -3.49
N LYS A 9 8.39 2.23 -3.74
CA LYS A 9 7.02 2.61 -4.13
C LYS A 9 6.62 1.95 -5.45
N ASN A 10 5.52 1.20 -5.44
CA ASN A 10 4.95 0.55 -6.60
C ASN A 10 3.66 1.23 -7.08
N ASN A 11 2.77 1.59 -6.15
CA ASN A 11 1.52 2.28 -6.48
C ASN A 11 1.08 3.25 -5.37
N GLU A 12 0.13 4.13 -5.67
CA GLU A 12 -0.47 5.08 -4.73
C GLU A 12 -1.95 5.31 -5.04
N VAL A 13 -2.76 5.27 -3.98
CA VAL A 13 -4.14 5.75 -3.98
C VAL A 13 -4.18 7.07 -3.22
N ALA A 14 -4.36 8.18 -3.94
CA ALA A 14 -4.42 9.52 -3.38
C ALA A 14 -5.85 10.06 -3.32
N GLY A 15 -6.06 11.15 -2.58
CA GLY A 15 -7.34 11.88 -2.59
C GLY A 15 -8.47 11.25 -1.78
N ILE A 16 -8.19 10.26 -0.94
CA ILE A 16 -9.18 9.68 -0.02
C ILE A 16 -9.55 10.76 1.01
N THR A 17 -10.80 11.23 0.95
CA THR A 17 -11.41 12.17 1.89
C THR A 17 -12.60 11.48 2.53
N LEU A 18 -12.66 11.45 3.86
CA LEU A 18 -13.73 10.79 4.62
C LEU A 18 -14.38 11.81 5.55
N GLU A 19 -15.70 11.87 5.55
CA GLU A 19 -16.47 12.54 6.58
C GLU A 19 -16.41 11.77 7.91
N HIS A 20 -16.93 12.36 8.98
CA HIS A 20 -17.01 11.69 10.27
C HIS A 20 -17.84 10.40 10.16
N ASP A 21 -17.28 9.29 10.64
CA ASP A 21 -17.84 7.93 10.60
C ASP A 21 -18.05 7.33 9.19
N GLU A 22 -17.52 7.98 8.14
CA GLU A 22 -17.54 7.42 6.79
C GLU A 22 -16.46 6.35 6.63
N GLY A 23 -16.85 5.21 6.06
CA GLY A 23 -15.93 4.17 5.61
C GLY A 23 -15.65 4.30 4.12
N TRP A 24 -14.46 3.87 3.70
CA TRP A 24 -14.09 3.80 2.29
C TRP A 24 -13.58 2.41 1.95
N GLU A 25 -14.02 1.92 0.79
CA GLU A 25 -13.65 0.64 0.22
C GLU A 25 -13.53 0.81 -1.30
N ASP A 26 -12.39 0.40 -1.85
CA ASP A 26 -12.14 0.39 -3.29
C ASP A 26 -11.10 -0.69 -3.62
N GLU A 27 -11.01 -1.07 -4.90
CA GLU A 27 -10.00 -2.01 -5.35
C GLU A 27 -8.62 -1.34 -5.42
N VAL A 28 -7.63 -1.98 -4.80
CA VAL A 28 -6.23 -1.55 -4.84
C VAL A 28 -5.43 -2.57 -5.63
N SER A 29 -5.12 -2.25 -6.88
CA SER A 29 -4.30 -3.10 -7.74
C SER A 29 -2.81 -2.71 -7.63
N PHE A 30 -1.93 -3.69 -7.75
CA PHE A 30 -0.48 -3.47 -7.86
C PHE A 30 0.13 -4.56 -8.75
N THR A 31 1.28 -4.31 -9.34
CA THR A 31 1.97 -5.28 -10.21
C THR A 31 3.45 -5.28 -9.88
N PRO A 32 4.00 -6.39 -9.35
CA PRO A 32 5.43 -6.53 -9.17
C PRO A 32 6.17 -6.38 -10.50
N GLU A 33 7.20 -5.53 -10.53
CA GLU A 33 8.02 -5.32 -11.74
C GLU A 33 9.04 -6.44 -11.96
N VAL A 34 9.35 -7.19 -10.90
CA VAL A 34 10.35 -8.26 -10.90
C VAL A 34 9.79 -9.56 -10.34
N ALA A 35 10.19 -10.68 -10.93
CA ALA A 35 10.01 -11.99 -10.35
C ALA A 35 10.97 -12.16 -9.15
N GLY A 36 10.52 -12.88 -8.12
CA GLY A 36 11.28 -13.05 -6.88
C GLY A 36 10.48 -13.76 -5.81
N GLU A 37 11.20 -14.36 -4.86
CA GLU A 37 10.64 -15.04 -3.69
C GLU A 37 10.53 -14.05 -2.51
N GLU A 38 9.53 -14.27 -1.65
CA GLU A 38 9.32 -13.54 -0.40
C GLU A 38 9.31 -12.01 -0.53
N GLN A 39 8.87 -11.49 -1.66
CA GLN A 39 8.77 -10.05 -1.89
C GLN A 39 7.77 -9.46 -0.90
N LYS A 40 8.24 -8.52 -0.08
CA LYS A 40 7.44 -7.91 0.97
C LYS A 40 6.62 -6.76 0.38
N VAL A 41 5.30 -6.92 0.37
CA VAL A 41 4.35 -5.88 -0.02
C VAL A 41 3.82 -5.19 1.22
N GLU A 42 3.94 -3.86 1.27
CA GLU A 42 3.50 -3.04 2.39
C GLU A 42 2.45 -2.02 1.93
N PHE A 43 1.33 -1.95 2.63
CA PHE A 43 0.29 -0.94 2.42
C PHE A 43 0.37 0.07 3.54
N LEU A 44 0.73 1.31 3.20
CA LEU A 44 0.97 2.39 4.15
C LEU A 44 -0.14 3.44 4.02
N LEU A 45 -0.90 3.64 5.10
CA LEU A 45 -1.93 4.67 5.18
C LEU A 45 -1.34 5.91 5.87
N TYR A 46 -1.40 7.06 5.21
CA TYR A 46 -0.94 8.34 5.74
C TYR A 46 -2.14 9.23 6.05
N LYS A 47 -2.01 10.10 7.06
CA LYS A 47 -3.06 11.03 7.47
C LYS A 47 -2.58 12.46 7.25
N ASN A 48 -3.41 13.30 6.63
CA ASN A 48 -3.22 14.76 6.55
C ASN A 48 -1.82 15.23 6.10
N GLY A 49 -1.16 14.51 5.18
CA GLY A 49 0.16 14.87 4.67
C GLY A 49 1.33 14.52 5.60
N GLU A 50 1.10 13.76 6.67
CA GLU A 50 2.16 13.23 7.52
C GLU A 50 3.07 12.25 6.76
N THR A 51 4.34 12.21 7.16
CA THR A 51 5.36 11.35 6.54
C THR A 51 5.44 9.97 7.18
N GLU A 52 4.90 9.81 8.38
CA GLU A 52 4.83 8.53 9.08
C GLU A 52 3.46 7.87 8.82
N PRO A 53 3.41 6.53 8.70
CA PRO A 53 2.15 5.83 8.57
C PRO A 53 1.27 6.05 9.80
N TYR A 54 0.00 6.36 9.56
CA TYR A 54 -1.01 6.58 10.60
C TYR A 54 -1.35 5.29 11.37
N LEU A 55 -1.26 4.14 10.70
CA LEU A 55 -1.46 2.81 11.29
C LEU A 55 -0.24 1.94 10.99
N GLU A 56 -0.09 0.87 11.78
CA GLU A 56 0.84 -0.20 11.44
C GLU A 56 0.55 -0.70 10.01
N PRO A 57 1.54 -0.70 9.12
CA PRO A 57 1.34 -1.15 7.75
C PRO A 57 0.81 -2.58 7.68
N LEU A 58 -0.15 -2.81 6.78
CA LEU A 58 -0.52 -4.16 6.36
C LEU A 58 0.64 -4.71 5.52
N ARG A 59 1.04 -5.96 5.80
CA ARG A 59 2.20 -6.60 5.16
C ARG A 59 1.80 -7.94 4.58
N LEU A 60 2.16 -8.19 3.34
CA LEU A 60 2.02 -9.47 2.63
C LEU A 60 3.38 -9.91 2.10
N TRP A 61 3.59 -11.21 1.95
CA TRP A 61 4.77 -11.78 1.31
C TRP A 61 4.33 -12.61 0.12
N LEU A 62 4.92 -12.34 -1.03
CA LEU A 62 4.52 -12.98 -2.29
C LEU A 62 5.74 -13.60 -2.98
N ASN A 63 5.52 -14.76 -3.57
CA ASN A 63 6.43 -15.36 -4.55
C ASN A 63 5.87 -15.06 -5.94
N VAL A 64 6.68 -14.41 -6.77
CA VAL A 64 6.31 -14.01 -8.13
C VAL A 64 7.20 -14.76 -9.11
N SER A 65 6.59 -15.62 -9.92
CA SER A 65 7.23 -16.27 -11.06
C SER A 65 6.83 -15.60 -12.38
N GLY A 66 7.70 -15.69 -13.39
CA GLY A 66 7.43 -15.21 -14.75
C GLY A 66 6.71 -16.23 -15.63
#